data_AF-A0A1G0LAR6-F1
#
_entry.id   AF-A0A1G0LAR6-F1
#
_cell.length_a   1.000
_cell.length_b   1.000
_cell.length_c   1.000
_cell.angle_alpha   90.00
_cell.angle_beta   90.00
_cell.angle_gamma   90.00
#
_symmetry.space_group_name_H-M   'P 1'
#
loop_
_entity.id
_entity.type
_entity.pdbx_description
1 polymer ?
#
loop_
_entity_poly.entity_id
_entity_poly.type
_entity_poly.pdbx_seq_one_letter_code
_entity_poly.pdbx_strand_id
1 'polypeptide(L)'
;MNPVHRALELVSAYFAARETRQGVVARRLLGVHRPEDERLAQALIREKRARLRGDGSIAGDLIQTAWFVWELLDLGVPTDSAIIHKSVGWLVGRQDKDGAYGLGCSPKRHEMKTCEHAIGGFFAYRSASRTIARATLPTGATVTSDQAARFMASCFALRSVLRAAQDERTLVRRHVGSLLALPKLWDTWGKPWQPTLVVAALAAIAWSPEPFRNQLPILAEHLALNQKPDGSWRNLDIAHTVDSLVAVPLPQAREAVALAAPKLAKMQTQSGAVATGSYAEERTLVALRAWLIAREYA
;
A
#
# COMPACT_ATOMS: atom_id res chain seq x y z
N MET A 1 -11.85 -15.61 26.32
CA MET A 1 -12.40 -14.91 25.15
C MET A 1 -11.30 -14.74 24.12
N ASN A 2 -11.51 -15.15 22.87
CA ASN A 2 -10.53 -14.99 21.80
C ASN A 2 -10.20 -13.48 21.65
N PRO A 3 -8.93 -13.04 21.74
CA PRO A 3 -8.56 -11.62 21.65
C PRO A 3 -9.02 -10.95 20.35
N VAL A 4 -9.12 -11.72 19.25
CA VAL A 4 -9.62 -11.24 17.96
C VAL A 4 -11.12 -10.92 18.02
N HIS A 5 -11.91 -11.72 18.73
CA HIS A 5 -13.36 -11.49 18.87
C HIS A 5 -13.63 -10.17 19.61
N ARG A 6 -12.96 -9.97 20.75
CA ARG A 6 -13.05 -8.70 21.49
C ARG A 6 -12.58 -7.51 20.65
N ALA A 7 -11.54 -7.71 19.84
CA ALA A 7 -11.03 -6.64 18.99
C ALA A 7 -12.03 -6.23 17.89
N LEU A 8 -12.75 -7.19 17.33
CA LEU A 8 -13.83 -6.96 16.37
C LEU A 8 -14.99 -6.15 16.96
N GLU A 9 -15.40 -6.43 18.20
CA GLU A 9 -16.43 -5.64 18.90
C GLU A 9 -15.99 -4.18 19.07
N LEU A 10 -14.78 -3.98 19.58
CA LEU A 10 -14.24 -2.64 19.85
C LEU A 10 -14.04 -1.82 18.57
N VAL A 11 -13.58 -2.43 17.48
CA VAL A 11 -13.39 -1.71 16.21
C VAL A 11 -14.72 -1.43 15.51
N SER A 12 -15.71 -2.30 15.67
CA SER A 12 -17.08 -2.04 15.22
C SER A 12 -17.65 -0.81 15.91
N ALA A 13 -17.55 -0.75 17.25
CA ALA A 13 -17.95 0.42 18.03
C ALA A 13 -17.16 1.68 17.63
N TYR A 14 -15.85 1.56 17.41
CA TYR A 14 -15.00 2.65 16.95
C TYR A 14 -15.48 3.25 15.63
N PHE A 15 -15.80 2.43 14.62
CA PHE A 15 -16.23 2.94 13.31
C PHE A 15 -17.73 3.20 13.18
N ALA A 16 -18.57 2.80 14.14
CA ALA A 16 -20.03 2.94 14.06
C ALA A 16 -20.49 4.38 13.74
N ALA A 17 -19.99 5.35 14.50
CA ALA A 17 -20.39 6.76 14.37
C ALA A 17 -19.47 7.59 13.45
N ARG A 18 -18.32 7.06 13.01
CA ARG A 18 -17.33 7.83 12.26
C ARG A 18 -17.81 8.18 10.86
N GLU A 19 -17.80 9.48 10.56
CA GLU A 19 -18.14 10.05 9.25
C GLU A 19 -16.89 10.25 8.38
N THR A 20 -16.03 9.23 8.35
CA THR A 20 -14.79 9.23 7.56
C THR A 20 -14.82 8.16 6.49
N ARG A 21 -13.89 8.23 5.54
CA ARG A 21 -13.67 7.17 4.54
C ARG A 21 -13.50 5.81 5.22
N GLN A 22 -12.65 5.75 6.24
CA GLN A 22 -12.36 4.53 6.98
C GLN A 22 -13.61 4.00 7.68
N GLY A 23 -14.45 4.87 8.25
CA GLY A 23 -15.75 4.50 8.81
C GLY A 23 -16.67 3.83 7.79
N VAL A 24 -16.82 4.42 6.61
CA VAL A 24 -17.64 3.84 5.52
C VAL A 24 -17.10 2.47 5.08
N VAL A 25 -15.79 2.36 4.84
CA VAL A 25 -15.17 1.10 4.40
C VAL A 25 -15.27 0.03 5.49
N ALA A 26 -15.03 0.39 6.75
CA ALA A 26 -15.11 -0.54 7.88
C ALA A 26 -16.53 -1.11 8.05
N ARG A 27 -17.56 -0.27 7.99
CA ARG A 27 -18.96 -0.71 8.06
C ARG A 27 -19.30 -1.69 6.93
N ARG A 28 -18.90 -1.39 5.68
CA ARG A 28 -19.04 -2.30 4.53
C ARG A 28 -18.36 -3.66 4.78
N LEU A 29 -17.12 -3.66 5.28
CA LEU A 29 -16.38 -4.89 5.59
C LEU A 29 -17.04 -5.72 6.71
N LEU A 30 -17.72 -5.05 7.65
CA LEU A 30 -18.45 -5.68 8.74
C LEU A 30 -19.87 -6.14 8.34
N GLY A 31 -20.32 -5.87 7.11
CA GLY A 31 -21.70 -6.13 6.69
C GLY A 31 -22.73 -5.23 7.38
N VAL A 32 -22.29 -4.11 7.95
CA VAL A 32 -23.16 -3.10 8.59
C VAL A 32 -23.39 -1.99 7.59
N HIS A 33 -24.64 -1.57 7.42
CA HIS A 33 -25.00 -0.46 6.55
C HIS A 33 -25.74 0.61 7.32
N ARG A 34 -25.32 1.87 7.21
CA ARG A 34 -26.11 3.02 7.65
C ARG A 34 -26.84 3.63 6.45
N PRO A 35 -28.10 4.07 6.63
CA PRO A 35 -28.83 4.78 5.57
C PRO A 35 -28.07 6.00 5.02
N GLU A 36 -27.23 6.63 5.84
CA GLU A 36 -26.45 7.81 5.43
C GLU A 36 -25.14 7.48 4.71
N ASP A 37 -24.70 6.21 4.66
CA ASP A 37 -23.36 5.85 4.16
C ASP A 37 -23.15 6.25 2.69
N GLU A 38 -24.19 6.13 1.86
CA GLU A 38 -24.12 6.54 0.47
C GLU A 38 -24.00 8.07 0.35
N ARG A 39 -24.85 8.81 1.07
CA ARG A 39 -24.80 10.28 1.10
C ARG A 39 -23.45 10.78 1.61
N LEU A 40 -22.92 10.15 2.66
CA LEU A 40 -21.60 10.44 3.22
C LEU A 40 -20.49 10.14 2.21
N ALA A 41 -20.52 8.99 1.54
CA ALA A 41 -19.54 8.66 0.50
C ALA A 41 -19.53 9.71 -0.62
N GLN A 42 -20.71 10.15 -1.08
CA GLN A 42 -20.81 11.21 -2.09
C GLN A 42 -20.28 12.56 -1.59
N ALA A 43 -20.55 12.91 -0.32
CA ALA A 43 -19.99 14.12 0.28
C ALA A 43 -18.45 14.07 0.35
N LEU A 44 -17.89 12.95 0.80
CA LEU A 44 -16.44 12.72 0.85
C LEU A 44 -15.81 12.75 -0.56
N ILE A 45 -16.46 12.16 -1.57
CA ILE A 45 -15.99 12.23 -2.96
C ILE A 45 -15.92 13.68 -3.44
N ARG A 46 -16.95 14.50 -3.16
CA ARG A 46 -16.95 15.93 -3.52
C ARG A 46 -15.85 16.70 -2.82
N GLU A 47 -15.68 16.51 -1.52
CA GLU A 47 -14.60 17.13 -0.74
C GLU A 47 -13.23 16.77 -1.31
N LYS A 48 -12.99 15.48 -1.58
CA LYS A 48 -11.73 15.02 -2.15
C LYS A 48 -11.48 15.63 -3.52
N ARG A 49 -12.51 15.68 -4.39
CA ARG A 49 -12.43 16.29 -5.72
C ARG A 49 -12.01 17.76 -5.67
N ALA A 50 -12.42 18.51 -4.65
CA ALA A 50 -12.02 19.91 -4.49
C ALA A 50 -10.50 20.09 -4.27
N ARG A 51 -9.78 19.04 -3.84
CA ARG A 51 -8.31 19.06 -3.68
C ARG A 51 -7.56 18.80 -5.00
N LEU A 52 -8.26 18.35 -6.04
CA LEU A 52 -7.66 17.96 -7.32
C LEU A 52 -7.27 19.17 -8.15
N ARG A 53 -6.00 19.26 -8.51
CA ARG A 53 -5.48 20.34 -9.37
C ARG A 53 -5.91 20.18 -10.83
N GLY A 54 -5.73 21.26 -11.59
CA GLY A 54 -5.95 21.29 -13.03
C GLY A 54 -5.18 20.22 -13.80
N ASP A 55 -3.98 19.85 -13.33
CA ASP A 55 -3.11 18.83 -13.93
C ASP A 55 -3.43 17.39 -13.51
N GLY A 56 -4.35 17.17 -12.56
CA GLY A 56 -4.70 15.84 -12.05
C GLY A 56 -3.95 15.41 -10.79
N SER A 57 -3.05 16.24 -10.26
CA SER A 57 -2.30 15.94 -9.04
C SER A 57 -3.00 16.42 -7.78
N ILE A 58 -2.66 15.80 -6.65
CA ILE A 58 -2.84 16.36 -5.31
C ILE A 58 -1.52 16.95 -4.87
N ALA A 59 -1.50 18.27 -4.64
CA ALA A 59 -0.32 19.02 -4.22
C ALA A 59 0.92 18.90 -5.14
N GLY A 60 0.80 18.28 -6.33
CA GLY A 60 1.96 17.91 -7.15
C GLY A 60 2.81 16.79 -6.54
N ASP A 61 2.28 16.03 -5.57
CA ASP A 61 3.00 15.00 -4.82
C ASP A 61 2.57 13.60 -5.23
N LEU A 62 3.55 12.71 -5.46
CA LEU A 62 3.31 11.36 -5.96
C LEU A 62 2.51 10.50 -4.96
N ILE A 63 2.89 10.53 -3.67
CA ILE A 63 2.24 9.70 -2.65
C ILE A 63 0.83 10.22 -2.39
N GLN A 64 0.64 11.55 -2.30
CA GLN A 64 -0.70 12.11 -2.08
C GLN A 64 -1.64 11.85 -3.26
N THR A 65 -1.14 11.95 -4.49
CA THR A 65 -1.97 11.66 -5.68
C THR A 65 -2.30 10.17 -5.78
N ALA A 66 -1.34 9.29 -5.50
CA ALA A 66 -1.56 7.84 -5.43
C ALA A 66 -2.60 7.51 -4.34
N TRP A 67 -2.47 8.11 -3.16
CA TRP A 67 -3.41 7.91 -2.07
C TRP A 67 -4.82 8.41 -2.42
N PHE A 68 -4.93 9.56 -3.06
CA PHE A 68 -6.21 10.07 -3.53
C PHE A 68 -6.96 9.10 -4.44
N VAL A 69 -6.25 8.41 -5.35
CA VAL A 69 -6.85 7.35 -6.18
C VAL A 69 -7.39 6.22 -5.29
N TRP A 70 -6.62 5.75 -4.32
CA TRP A 70 -7.08 4.74 -3.35
C TRP A 70 -8.32 5.19 -2.57
N GLU A 71 -8.35 6.44 -2.12
CA GLU A 71 -9.46 6.97 -1.37
C GLU A 71 -10.77 6.99 -2.18
N LEU A 72 -10.69 7.37 -3.46
CA LEU A 72 -11.86 7.38 -4.35
C LEU A 72 -12.36 5.96 -4.67
N LEU A 73 -11.44 5.03 -4.96
CA LEU A 73 -11.80 3.64 -5.23
C LEU A 73 -12.41 2.97 -3.98
N ASP A 74 -11.91 3.25 -2.78
CA ASP A 74 -12.51 2.79 -1.53
C ASP A 74 -13.93 3.31 -1.31
N LEU A 75 -14.23 4.52 -1.81
CA LEU A 75 -15.56 5.12 -1.75
C LEU A 75 -16.50 4.62 -2.85
N GLY A 76 -16.02 3.79 -3.78
CA GLY A 76 -16.81 3.18 -4.84
C GLY A 76 -16.84 3.98 -6.14
N VAL A 77 -15.93 4.93 -6.34
CA VAL A 77 -15.78 5.62 -7.62
C VAL A 77 -15.30 4.61 -8.68
N PRO A 78 -15.97 4.48 -9.84
CA PRO A 78 -15.55 3.56 -10.90
C PRO A 78 -14.15 3.88 -11.44
N THR A 79 -13.42 2.84 -11.85
CA THR A 79 -12.05 2.96 -12.39
C THR A 79 -12.00 3.73 -13.70
N ASP A 80 -13.09 3.72 -14.49
CA ASP A 80 -13.25 4.42 -15.76
C ASP A 80 -13.71 5.88 -15.61
N SER A 81 -13.95 6.34 -14.38
CA SER A 81 -14.40 7.71 -14.13
C SER A 81 -13.35 8.74 -14.52
N ALA A 82 -13.80 9.90 -15.02
CA ALA A 82 -12.92 10.98 -15.46
C ALA A 82 -11.93 11.45 -14.37
N ILE A 83 -12.33 11.40 -13.10
CA ILE A 83 -11.48 11.80 -11.98
C ILE A 83 -10.34 10.80 -11.72
N ILE A 84 -10.62 9.50 -11.82
CA ILE A 84 -9.61 8.44 -11.71
C ILE A 84 -8.66 8.52 -12.92
N HIS A 85 -9.21 8.61 -14.13
CA HIS A 85 -8.43 8.76 -15.37
C HIS A 85 -7.47 9.95 -15.32
N LYS A 86 -7.95 11.10 -14.84
CA LYS A 86 -7.13 12.31 -14.73
C LYS A 86 -5.97 12.14 -13.74
N SER A 87 -6.24 11.63 -12.55
CA SER A 87 -5.20 11.43 -11.54
C SER A 87 -4.21 10.32 -11.89
N VAL A 88 -4.69 9.22 -12.46
CA VAL A 88 -3.81 8.15 -12.95
C VAL A 88 -3.01 8.62 -14.15
N GLY A 89 -3.61 9.42 -15.06
CA GLY A 89 -2.91 10.08 -16.16
C GLY A 89 -1.73 10.94 -15.68
N TRP A 90 -1.92 11.70 -14.60
CA TRP A 90 -0.82 12.43 -13.98
C TRP A 90 0.25 11.49 -13.42
N LEU A 91 -0.14 10.43 -12.67
CA LEU A 91 0.79 9.45 -12.11
C LEU A 91 1.66 8.80 -13.20
N VAL A 92 1.05 8.24 -14.25
CA VAL A 92 1.79 7.58 -15.35
C VAL A 92 2.68 8.57 -16.12
N GLY A 93 2.29 9.84 -16.18
CA GLY A 93 3.14 10.91 -16.71
C GLY A 93 4.44 11.15 -15.92
N ARG A 94 4.58 10.56 -14.72
CA ARG A 94 5.79 10.60 -13.89
C ARG A 94 6.76 9.45 -14.14
N GLN A 95 6.39 8.44 -14.95
CA GLN A 95 7.29 7.30 -15.21
C GLN A 95 8.53 7.72 -16.00
N ASP A 96 9.68 7.18 -15.61
CA ASP A 96 10.99 7.41 -16.22
C ASP A 96 11.36 8.91 -16.36
N LYS A 97 10.75 9.77 -15.53
CA LYS A 97 11.10 11.19 -15.43
C LYS A 97 12.27 11.42 -14.48
N ASP A 98 12.81 12.63 -14.51
CA ASP A 98 13.85 13.07 -13.59
C ASP A 98 13.48 12.79 -12.12
N GLY A 99 14.38 12.09 -11.43
CA GLY A 99 14.20 11.61 -10.06
C GLY A 99 13.39 10.32 -9.88
N ALA A 100 13.10 9.56 -10.95
CA ALA A 100 12.69 8.17 -10.83
C ALA A 100 13.75 7.33 -10.12
N TYR A 101 13.32 6.30 -9.37
CA TYR A 101 14.25 5.27 -8.90
C TYR A 101 14.89 4.58 -10.10
N GLY A 102 16.18 4.27 -10.04
CA GLY A 102 16.89 3.71 -11.18
C GLY A 102 17.61 4.76 -12.03
N LEU A 103 17.17 6.02 -12.05
CA LEU A 103 17.79 7.07 -12.86
C LEU A 103 19.28 7.25 -12.57
N GLY A 104 20.09 7.35 -13.63
CA GLY A 104 21.54 7.51 -13.56
C GLY A 104 22.30 6.21 -13.26
N CYS A 105 23.58 6.21 -13.63
CA CYS A 105 24.46 5.06 -13.50
C CYS A 105 25.72 5.41 -12.70
N SER A 106 26.07 4.58 -11.72
CA SER A 106 27.38 4.58 -11.05
C SER A 106 27.93 3.15 -11.04
N PRO A 107 29.25 2.93 -10.91
CA PRO A 107 29.83 1.58 -10.94
C PRO A 107 29.13 0.61 -9.98
N LYS A 108 28.93 1.02 -8.73
CA LYS A 108 28.22 0.23 -7.71
C LYS A 108 26.78 -0.11 -8.09
N ARG A 109 26.04 0.86 -8.66
CA ARG A 109 24.64 0.63 -9.06
C ARG A 109 24.55 -0.25 -10.31
N HIS A 110 25.52 -0.13 -11.21
CA HIS A 110 25.63 -0.95 -12.40
C HIS A 110 25.89 -2.41 -12.05
N GLU A 111 26.88 -2.67 -11.19
CA GLU A 111 27.20 -4.00 -10.65
C GLU A 111 25.97 -4.62 -9.95
N MET A 112 25.27 -3.84 -9.13
CA MET A 112 24.06 -4.28 -8.45
C MET A 112 22.80 -4.31 -9.34
N LYS A 113 22.91 -3.97 -10.63
CA LYS A 113 21.79 -3.85 -11.58
C LYS A 113 20.61 -3.01 -11.06
N THR A 114 20.91 -1.92 -10.36
CA THR A 114 19.93 -0.96 -9.80
C THR A 114 19.96 0.40 -10.51
N CYS A 115 20.48 0.46 -11.72
CA CYS A 115 20.53 1.66 -12.58
C CYS A 115 19.62 1.52 -13.81
N GLU A 116 19.39 2.62 -14.51
CA GLU A 116 18.47 2.75 -15.65
C GLU A 116 18.77 1.82 -16.84
N HIS A 117 20.01 1.32 -16.93
CA HIS A 117 20.38 0.30 -17.91
C HIS A 117 19.73 -1.07 -17.65
N ALA A 118 19.38 -1.38 -16.40
CA ALA A 118 18.87 -2.69 -15.99
C ALA A 118 17.39 -2.67 -15.58
N ILE A 119 16.90 -1.54 -15.09
CA ILE A 119 15.53 -1.39 -14.56
C ILE A 119 14.87 -0.13 -15.12
N GLY A 120 13.53 -0.10 -15.18
CA GLY A 120 12.80 1.08 -15.64
C GLY A 120 11.29 1.03 -15.36
N GLY A 121 10.57 2.05 -15.80
CA GLY A 121 9.14 2.25 -15.52
C GLY A 121 8.86 2.84 -14.14
N PHE A 122 9.88 3.22 -13.36
CA PHE A 122 9.69 3.77 -12.01
C PHE A 122 9.13 5.20 -12.08
N PHE A 123 8.33 5.55 -11.09
CA PHE A 123 7.70 6.87 -10.98
C PHE A 123 8.63 7.86 -10.29
N ALA A 124 8.79 9.04 -10.86
CA ALA A 124 9.55 10.13 -10.25
C ALA A 124 8.80 10.78 -9.10
N TYR A 125 9.26 10.55 -7.86
CA TYR A 125 8.64 11.15 -6.68
C TYR A 125 8.84 12.68 -6.64
N ARG A 126 10.08 13.14 -6.80
CA ARG A 126 10.49 14.55 -6.94
C ARG A 126 11.64 14.61 -7.94
N SER A 127 12.05 15.80 -8.40
CA SER A 127 13.24 15.94 -9.25
C SER A 127 14.49 15.31 -8.60
N ALA A 128 15.46 14.90 -9.40
CA ALA A 128 16.71 14.33 -8.89
C ALA A 128 17.52 15.37 -8.09
N SER A 129 17.37 16.65 -8.40
CA SER A 129 18.00 17.76 -7.68
C SER A 129 17.45 18.00 -6.27
N ARG A 130 16.33 17.36 -5.89
CA ARG A 130 15.70 17.52 -4.57
C ARG A 130 15.83 16.25 -3.76
N THR A 131 16.65 16.30 -2.72
CA THR A 131 16.78 15.21 -1.74
C THR A 131 15.50 15.04 -0.94
N ILE A 132 15.10 13.79 -0.72
CA ILE A 132 13.96 13.42 0.11
C ILE A 132 14.47 12.84 1.43
N ALA A 133 14.36 13.61 2.50
CA ALA A 133 14.80 13.18 3.83
C ALA A 133 13.92 12.08 4.45
N ARG A 134 12.63 12.06 4.11
CA ARG A 134 11.67 11.08 4.61
C ARG A 134 10.49 10.94 3.65
N ALA A 135 9.99 9.73 3.50
CA ALA A 135 8.67 9.46 2.94
C ALA A 135 7.85 8.68 3.96
N THR A 136 6.54 8.97 4.02
CA THR A 136 5.59 8.30 4.90
C THR A 136 4.38 7.87 4.09
N LEU A 137 4.01 6.60 4.18
CA LEU A 137 2.80 6.05 3.57
C LEU A 137 1.56 6.31 4.44
N PRO A 138 0.34 6.19 3.90
CA PRO A 138 -0.90 6.33 4.67
C PRO A 138 -1.04 5.37 5.87
N THR A 139 -0.34 4.23 5.84
CA THR A 139 -0.27 3.29 6.97
C THR A 139 0.63 3.79 8.12
N GLY A 140 1.36 4.89 7.92
CA GLY A 140 2.37 5.42 8.82
C GLY A 140 3.77 4.83 8.61
N ALA A 141 3.95 3.85 7.70
CA ALA A 141 5.28 3.33 7.40
C ALA A 141 6.20 4.41 6.83
N THR A 142 7.43 4.48 7.34
CA THR A 142 8.40 5.51 6.98
C THR A 142 9.71 4.94 6.49
N VAL A 143 10.35 5.64 5.56
CA VAL A 143 11.74 5.43 5.16
C VAL A 143 12.48 6.77 5.19
N THR A 144 13.78 6.76 5.49
CA THR A 144 14.56 7.96 5.81
C THR A 144 15.76 8.19 4.89
N SER A 145 15.85 7.48 3.77
CA SER A 145 16.85 7.76 2.73
C SER A 145 16.16 8.14 1.43
N ASP A 146 16.82 9.00 0.64
CA ASP A 146 16.30 9.48 -0.64
C ASP A 146 15.96 8.32 -1.60
N GLN A 147 16.89 7.36 -1.74
CA GLN A 147 16.70 6.18 -2.58
C GLN A 147 15.52 5.32 -2.11
N ALA A 148 15.39 5.06 -0.80
CA ALA A 148 14.29 4.28 -0.25
C ALA A 148 12.95 5.01 -0.42
N ALA A 149 12.95 6.34 -0.24
CA ALA A 149 11.76 7.16 -0.43
C ALA A 149 11.27 7.15 -1.88
N ARG A 150 12.16 7.30 -2.86
CA ARG A 150 11.83 7.21 -4.29
C ARG A 150 11.29 5.82 -4.64
N PHE A 151 11.94 4.77 -4.16
CA PHE A 151 11.50 3.39 -4.38
C PHE A 151 10.11 3.14 -3.80
N MET A 152 9.90 3.44 -2.51
CA MET A 152 8.64 3.21 -1.83
C MET A 152 7.49 4.02 -2.44
N ALA A 153 7.73 5.30 -2.76
CA ALA A 153 6.75 6.15 -3.43
C ALA A 153 6.39 5.61 -4.82
N SER A 154 7.39 5.10 -5.57
CA SER A 154 7.19 4.48 -6.87
C SER A 154 6.35 3.21 -6.78
N CYS A 155 6.63 2.32 -5.83
CA CYS A 155 5.82 1.11 -5.60
C CYS A 155 4.38 1.46 -5.21
N PHE A 156 4.19 2.47 -4.36
CA PHE A 156 2.85 2.91 -3.96
C PHE A 156 2.06 3.53 -5.12
N ALA A 157 2.72 4.31 -5.98
CA ALA A 157 2.13 4.82 -7.21
C ALA A 157 1.75 3.67 -8.16
N LEU A 158 2.66 2.71 -8.39
CA LEU A 158 2.40 1.53 -9.21
C LEU A 158 1.18 0.76 -8.72
N ARG A 159 1.13 0.46 -7.42
CA ARG A 159 0.01 -0.22 -6.76
C ARG A 159 -1.32 0.50 -7.03
N SER A 160 -1.31 1.83 -7.03
CA SER A 160 -2.50 2.67 -7.29
C SER A 160 -2.93 2.63 -8.75
N VAL A 161 -1.97 2.69 -9.68
CA VAL A 161 -2.23 2.59 -11.13
C VAL A 161 -2.78 1.21 -11.50
N LEU A 162 -2.20 0.14 -10.95
CA LEU A 162 -2.67 -1.24 -11.16
C LEU A 162 -4.07 -1.46 -10.57
N ARG A 163 -4.32 -0.95 -9.36
CA ARG A 163 -5.66 -0.99 -8.75
C ARG A 163 -6.71 -0.25 -9.57
N ALA A 164 -6.31 0.78 -10.33
CA ALA A 164 -7.18 1.50 -11.25
C ALA A 164 -7.34 0.83 -12.63
N ALA A 165 -6.91 -0.44 -12.79
CA ALA A 165 -6.99 -1.22 -14.03
C ALA A 165 -6.28 -0.54 -15.22
N GLN A 166 -5.09 0.00 -14.98
CA GLN A 166 -4.26 0.66 -16.00
C GLN A 166 -2.97 -0.12 -16.31
N ASP A 167 -3.06 -1.44 -16.22
CA ASP A 167 -1.96 -2.40 -16.34
C ASP A 167 -1.47 -2.65 -17.77
N GLU A 168 -2.27 -2.34 -18.79
CA GLU A 168 -1.88 -2.54 -20.20
C GLU A 168 -0.77 -1.62 -20.69
N ARG A 169 -0.42 -0.59 -19.92
CA ARG A 169 0.62 0.38 -20.30
C ARG A 169 2.00 -0.26 -20.24
N THR A 170 2.76 -0.15 -21.33
CA THR A 170 4.12 -0.75 -21.45
C THR A 170 5.04 -0.39 -20.29
N LEU A 171 5.07 0.88 -19.87
CA LEU A 171 5.92 1.31 -18.75
C LEU A 171 5.45 0.77 -17.40
N VAL A 172 4.15 0.55 -17.22
CA VAL A 172 3.60 -0.09 -16.00
C VAL A 172 4.06 -1.54 -15.94
N ARG A 173 3.93 -2.28 -17.04
CA ARG A 173 4.44 -3.67 -17.15
C ARG A 173 5.95 -3.74 -16.97
N ARG A 174 6.71 -2.80 -17.54
CA ARG A 174 8.17 -2.68 -17.36
C ARG A 174 8.55 -2.47 -15.89
N HIS A 175 7.79 -1.67 -15.15
CA HIS A 175 8.04 -1.45 -13.72
C HIS A 175 7.80 -2.73 -12.91
N VAL A 176 6.69 -3.43 -13.13
CA VAL A 176 6.43 -4.73 -12.48
C VAL A 176 7.54 -5.73 -12.79
N GLY A 177 7.92 -5.87 -14.06
CA GLY A 177 9.03 -6.73 -14.47
C GLY A 177 10.36 -6.33 -13.81
N SER A 178 10.62 -5.03 -13.68
CA SER A 178 11.81 -4.54 -12.98
C SER A 178 11.79 -4.92 -11.50
N LEU A 179 10.65 -4.81 -10.80
CA LEU A 179 10.56 -5.22 -9.38
C LEU A 179 10.87 -6.71 -9.19
N LEU A 180 10.41 -7.57 -10.12
CA LEU A 180 10.70 -9.01 -10.08
C LEU A 180 12.18 -9.31 -10.35
N ALA A 181 12.84 -8.51 -11.19
CA ALA A 181 14.24 -8.69 -11.59
C ALA A 181 15.27 -8.06 -10.65
N LEU A 182 14.85 -7.34 -9.60
CA LEU A 182 15.79 -6.64 -8.70
C LEU A 182 16.66 -7.64 -7.92
N PRO A 183 18.01 -7.56 -8.05
CA PRO A 183 18.88 -8.50 -7.36
C PRO A 183 18.73 -8.41 -5.85
N LYS A 184 18.72 -9.59 -5.23
CA LYS A 184 18.65 -9.77 -3.78
C LYS A 184 17.39 -9.27 -3.09
N LEU A 185 16.40 -8.77 -3.83
CA LEU A 185 15.16 -8.26 -3.24
C LEU A 185 14.31 -9.40 -2.65
N TRP A 186 14.36 -10.57 -3.28
CA TRP A 186 13.48 -11.71 -2.99
C TRP A 186 14.20 -12.93 -2.41
N ASP A 187 15.54 -12.87 -2.25
CA ASP A 187 16.34 -13.98 -1.74
C ASP A 187 17.08 -13.64 -0.43
N THR A 188 17.20 -12.35 -0.06
CA THR A 188 17.98 -11.92 1.11
C THR A 188 17.17 -10.95 1.97
N TRP A 189 16.88 -11.34 3.21
CA TRP A 189 16.13 -10.50 4.14
C TRP A 189 16.99 -9.41 4.78
N GLY A 190 16.59 -8.16 4.59
CA GLY A 190 17.13 -7.01 5.34
C GLY A 190 18.46 -6.45 4.85
N LYS A 191 19.11 -7.06 3.84
CA LYS A 191 20.29 -6.51 3.15
C LYS A 191 20.37 -7.06 1.71
N PRO A 192 20.65 -6.25 0.68
CA PRO A 192 20.87 -4.80 0.72
C PRO A 192 19.55 -4.00 0.88
N TRP A 193 18.40 -4.67 0.81
CA TRP A 193 17.09 -4.05 0.86
C TRP A 193 16.54 -3.96 2.28
N GLN A 194 16.03 -2.79 2.64
CA GLN A 194 15.24 -2.66 3.87
C GLN A 194 13.95 -3.48 3.70
N PRO A 195 13.51 -4.24 4.71
CA PRO A 195 12.30 -5.06 4.61
C PRO A 195 11.06 -4.27 4.17
N THR A 196 10.93 -3.01 4.59
CA THR A 196 9.81 -2.12 4.20
C THR A 196 9.71 -1.96 2.67
N LEU A 197 10.85 -1.96 1.97
CA LEU A 197 10.87 -1.85 0.51
C LEU A 197 10.44 -3.15 -0.17
N VAL A 198 10.79 -4.30 0.41
CA VAL A 198 10.33 -5.63 -0.06
C VAL A 198 8.80 -5.71 0.04
N VAL A 199 8.25 -5.31 1.19
CA VAL A 199 6.80 -5.24 1.43
C VAL A 199 6.12 -4.29 0.45
N ALA A 200 6.68 -3.09 0.22
CA ALA A 200 6.13 -2.14 -0.75
C ALA A 200 6.13 -2.69 -2.18
N ALA A 201 7.18 -3.41 -2.60
CA ALA A 201 7.25 -4.06 -3.90
C ALA A 201 6.22 -5.18 -4.03
N LEU A 202 6.08 -6.05 -3.02
CA LEU A 202 5.08 -7.11 -3.01
C LEU A 202 3.67 -6.53 -3.13
N ALA A 203 3.37 -5.47 -2.38
CA ALA A 203 2.09 -4.80 -2.43
C ALA A 203 1.73 -4.30 -3.84
N ALA A 204 2.71 -3.85 -4.62
CA ALA A 204 2.49 -3.45 -6.02
C ALA A 204 2.27 -4.67 -6.93
N ILE A 205 3.11 -5.69 -6.81
CA ILE A 205 3.03 -6.92 -7.62
C ILE A 205 1.72 -7.67 -7.38
N ALA A 206 1.16 -7.63 -6.16
CA ALA A 206 -0.13 -8.24 -5.82
C ALA A 206 -1.29 -7.76 -6.73
N TRP A 207 -1.20 -6.54 -7.27
CA TRP A 207 -2.20 -5.96 -8.17
C TRP A 207 -1.86 -6.11 -9.67
N SER A 208 -0.68 -6.61 -10.02
CA SER A 208 -0.25 -6.78 -11.41
C SER A 208 -1.10 -7.82 -12.15
N PRO A 209 -1.23 -7.84 -13.48
CA PRO A 209 -1.92 -8.91 -14.19
C PRO A 209 -1.04 -10.15 -14.32
N GLU A 210 -1.60 -11.25 -14.85
CA GLU A 210 -0.78 -12.34 -15.38
C GLU A 210 0.14 -11.86 -16.51
N PRO A 211 1.34 -12.44 -16.70
CA PRO A 211 1.91 -13.57 -15.95
C PRO A 211 2.65 -13.17 -14.66
N PHE A 212 2.65 -11.90 -14.28
CA PHE A 212 3.48 -11.41 -13.17
C PHE A 212 3.03 -11.99 -11.82
N ARG A 213 1.73 -12.23 -11.63
CA ARG A 213 1.18 -12.84 -10.41
C ARG A 213 1.65 -14.26 -10.17
N ASN A 214 2.06 -15.01 -11.20
CA ASN A 214 2.60 -16.36 -11.03
C ASN A 214 3.82 -16.42 -10.09
N GLN A 215 4.51 -15.30 -9.87
CA GLN A 215 5.64 -15.23 -8.93
C GLN A 215 5.20 -15.05 -7.48
N LEU A 216 3.96 -14.59 -7.22
CA LEU A 216 3.47 -14.26 -5.87
C LEU A 216 3.65 -15.37 -4.83
N PRO A 217 3.48 -16.68 -5.14
CA PRO A 217 3.71 -17.73 -4.14
C PRO A 217 5.11 -17.67 -3.54
N ILE A 218 6.14 -17.57 -4.38
CA ILE A 218 7.54 -17.50 -3.96
C ILE A 218 7.80 -16.20 -3.17
N LEU A 219 7.24 -15.08 -3.64
CA LEU A 219 7.44 -13.78 -2.98
C LEU A 219 6.75 -13.71 -1.60
N ALA A 220 5.54 -14.26 -1.50
CA ALA A 220 4.78 -14.31 -0.26
C ALA A 220 5.41 -15.27 0.75
N GLU A 221 5.92 -16.41 0.30
CA GLU A 221 6.68 -17.35 1.13
C GLU A 221 7.93 -16.69 1.72
N HIS A 222 8.66 -15.89 0.94
CA HIS A 222 9.79 -15.13 1.45
C HIS A 222 9.42 -14.23 2.65
N LEU A 223 8.25 -13.58 2.63
CA LEU A 223 7.76 -12.80 3.77
C LEU A 223 7.32 -13.68 4.93
N ALA A 224 6.62 -14.79 4.66
CA ALA A 224 6.12 -15.70 5.68
C ALA A 224 7.26 -16.35 6.48
N LEU A 225 8.33 -16.79 5.80
CA LEU A 225 9.53 -17.37 6.44
C LEU A 225 10.27 -16.40 7.38
N ASN A 226 10.04 -15.09 7.22
CA ASN A 226 10.62 -14.06 8.08
C ASN A 226 9.64 -13.55 9.17
N GLN A 227 8.45 -14.16 9.27
CA GLN A 227 7.50 -13.88 10.33
C GLN A 227 7.89 -14.60 11.63
N LYS A 228 7.80 -13.90 12.76
CA LYS A 228 8.06 -14.46 14.09
C LYS A 228 6.84 -15.23 14.60
N PRO A 229 7.01 -16.11 15.60
CA PRO A 229 5.89 -16.81 16.25
C PRO A 229 4.82 -15.88 16.86
N ASP A 230 5.18 -14.64 17.22
CA ASP A 230 4.21 -13.65 17.72
C ASP A 230 3.45 -12.90 16.60
N GLY A 231 3.64 -13.31 15.35
CA GLY A 231 3.03 -12.74 14.17
C GLY A 231 3.67 -11.46 13.64
N SER A 232 4.69 -10.93 14.31
CA SER A 232 5.42 -9.74 13.87
C SER A 232 6.56 -10.08 12.91
N TRP A 233 7.10 -9.07 12.22
CA TRP A 233 8.30 -9.20 11.40
C TRP A 233 9.42 -8.33 11.95
N ARG A 234 10.67 -8.80 11.84
CA ARG A 234 11.84 -8.03 12.29
C ARG A 234 12.02 -6.79 11.41
N ASN A 235 12.18 -5.62 12.06
CA ASN A 235 12.42 -4.33 11.40
C ASN A 235 11.32 -3.92 10.40
N LEU A 236 10.08 -4.30 10.68
CA LEU A 236 8.92 -3.97 9.86
C LEU A 236 7.79 -3.39 10.71
N ASP A 237 7.07 -2.45 10.11
CA ASP A 237 5.79 -1.98 10.65
C ASP A 237 4.70 -3.02 10.33
N ILE A 238 4.11 -3.60 11.39
CA ILE A 238 3.12 -4.68 11.25
C ILE A 238 1.89 -4.26 10.44
N ALA A 239 1.42 -3.01 10.58
CA ALA A 239 0.26 -2.54 9.83
C ALA A 239 0.58 -2.44 8.33
N HIS A 240 1.76 -1.93 7.97
CA HIS A 240 2.16 -1.88 6.57
C HIS A 240 2.34 -3.27 5.94
N THR A 241 2.92 -4.23 6.68
CA THR A 241 3.06 -5.61 6.20
C THR A 241 1.69 -6.27 5.99
N VAL A 242 0.78 -6.11 6.95
CA VAL A 242 -0.58 -6.66 6.86
C VAL A 242 -1.37 -6.01 5.73
N ASP A 243 -1.33 -4.67 5.56
CA ASP A 243 -2.00 -3.98 4.45
C ASP A 243 -1.53 -4.51 3.07
N SER A 244 -0.25 -4.88 2.99
CA SER A 244 0.34 -5.43 1.77
C SER A 244 -0.08 -6.88 1.53
N LEU A 245 -0.03 -7.72 2.57
CA LEU A 245 -0.39 -9.15 2.48
C LEU A 245 -1.88 -9.39 2.26
N VAL A 246 -2.76 -8.51 2.78
CA VAL A 246 -4.21 -8.60 2.53
C VAL A 246 -4.54 -8.50 1.03
N ALA A 247 -3.69 -7.82 0.24
CA ALA A 247 -3.87 -7.72 -1.21
C ALA A 247 -3.36 -8.97 -1.97
N VAL A 248 -2.63 -9.88 -1.32
CA VAL A 248 -2.05 -11.06 -1.96
C VAL A 248 -3.09 -12.20 -1.91
N PRO A 249 -3.62 -12.65 -3.05
CA PRO A 249 -4.73 -13.62 -3.08
C PRO A 249 -4.23 -15.06 -2.93
N LEU A 250 -3.43 -15.34 -1.89
CA LEU A 250 -2.83 -16.65 -1.64
C LEU A 250 -3.13 -17.12 -0.21
N PRO A 251 -3.40 -18.43 0.00
CA PRO A 251 -3.62 -18.98 1.34
C PRO A 251 -2.50 -18.67 2.33
N GLN A 252 -1.24 -18.80 1.92
CA GLN A 252 -0.08 -18.56 2.79
C GLN A 252 0.01 -17.10 3.26
N ALA A 253 -0.38 -16.15 2.41
CA ALA A 253 -0.45 -14.74 2.79
C ALA A 253 -1.58 -14.49 3.81
N ARG A 254 -2.72 -15.16 3.65
CA ARG A 254 -3.84 -15.09 4.61
C ARG A 254 -3.49 -15.72 5.95
N GLU A 255 -2.79 -16.84 5.96
CA GLU A 255 -2.24 -17.47 7.17
C GLU A 255 -1.27 -16.54 7.90
N ALA A 256 -0.35 -15.91 7.17
CA ALA A 256 0.57 -14.93 7.75
C ALA A 256 -0.16 -13.73 8.35
N VAL A 257 -1.22 -13.23 7.69
CA VAL A 257 -2.09 -12.17 8.23
C VAL A 257 -2.84 -12.65 9.48
N ALA A 258 -3.38 -13.87 9.48
CA ALA A 258 -4.07 -14.45 10.61
C ALA A 258 -3.13 -14.59 11.82
N LEU A 259 -1.88 -15.00 11.62
CA LEU A 259 -0.87 -15.09 12.67
C LEU A 259 -0.51 -13.71 13.26
N ALA A 260 -0.55 -12.65 12.46
CA ALA A 260 -0.31 -11.26 12.91
C ALA A 260 -1.49 -10.67 13.70
N ALA A 261 -2.69 -11.20 13.54
CA ALA A 261 -3.94 -10.62 14.05
C ALA A 261 -4.01 -10.50 15.60
N PRO A 262 -3.55 -11.49 16.40
CA PRO A 262 -3.50 -11.35 17.86
C PRO A 262 -2.57 -10.23 18.33
N LYS A 263 -1.46 -9.98 17.62
CA LYS A 263 -0.54 -8.87 17.95
C LYS A 263 -1.22 -7.52 17.72
N LEU A 264 -1.94 -7.38 16.60
CA LEU A 264 -2.73 -6.18 16.31
C LEU A 264 -3.83 -5.97 17.35
N ALA A 265 -4.50 -7.04 17.82
CA ALA A 265 -5.49 -6.96 18.89
C ALA A 265 -4.90 -6.41 20.19
N LYS A 266 -3.67 -6.82 20.55
CA LYS A 266 -2.95 -6.29 21.73
C LYS A 266 -2.55 -4.82 21.59
N MET A 267 -2.46 -4.29 20.37
CA MET A 267 -2.18 -2.87 20.12
C MET A 267 -3.44 -2.00 20.17
N GLN A 268 -4.63 -2.61 20.23
CA GLN A 268 -5.88 -1.88 20.27
C GLN A 268 -6.06 -1.18 21.63
N THR A 269 -6.32 0.12 21.56
CA THR A 269 -6.69 0.96 22.69
C THR A 269 -8.11 0.67 23.17
N GLN A 270 -8.46 1.16 24.36
CA GLN A 270 -9.83 1.02 24.91
C GLN A 270 -10.90 1.65 24.01
N SER A 271 -10.55 2.67 23.20
CA SER A 271 -11.49 3.26 22.25
C SER A 271 -11.71 2.40 21.01
N GLY A 272 -10.93 1.33 20.80
CA GLY A 272 -10.99 0.47 19.62
C GLY A 272 -10.00 0.82 18.51
N ALA A 273 -9.21 1.88 18.65
CA ALA A 273 -8.16 2.27 17.69
C ALA A 273 -6.88 1.45 17.89
N VAL A 274 -6.15 1.11 16.83
CA VAL A 274 -4.86 0.37 16.89
C VAL A 274 -3.63 1.30 16.96
N ALA A 275 -3.83 2.61 16.79
CA ALA A 275 -2.78 3.61 16.92
C ALA A 275 -3.37 4.97 17.32
N THR A 276 -2.49 5.92 17.62
CA THR A 276 -2.84 7.33 17.87
C THR A 276 -2.29 8.23 16.75
N GLY A 277 -2.79 9.47 16.67
CA GLY A 277 -2.33 10.47 15.71
C GLY A 277 -2.88 10.30 14.29
N SER A 278 -2.22 10.92 13.32
CA SER A 278 -2.73 11.13 11.95
C SER A 278 -3.00 9.86 11.14
N TYR A 279 -2.47 8.70 11.57
CA TYR A 279 -2.62 7.42 10.87
C TYR A 279 -3.50 6.42 11.64
N ALA A 280 -4.14 6.85 12.74
CA ALA A 280 -4.91 5.99 13.63
C ALA A 280 -6.01 5.22 12.90
N GLU A 281 -6.84 5.92 12.11
CA GLU A 281 -7.97 5.29 11.42
C GLU A 281 -7.51 4.30 10.35
N GLU A 282 -6.45 4.64 9.60
CA GLU A 282 -5.94 3.75 8.56
C GLU A 282 -5.38 2.45 9.15
N ARG A 283 -4.57 2.56 10.20
CA ARG A 283 -4.01 1.39 10.88
C ARG A 283 -5.10 0.54 11.53
N THR A 284 -6.15 1.18 12.03
CA THR A 284 -7.31 0.49 12.60
C THR A 284 -8.12 -0.24 11.51
N LEU A 285 -8.29 0.35 10.33
CA LEU A 285 -8.93 -0.30 9.18
C LEU A 285 -8.11 -1.50 8.68
N VAL A 286 -6.79 -1.38 8.62
CA VAL A 286 -5.88 -2.49 8.30
C VAL A 286 -6.03 -3.63 9.31
N ALA A 287 -6.09 -3.30 10.61
CA ALA A 287 -6.26 -4.31 11.64
C ALA A 287 -7.63 -5.00 11.57
N LEU A 288 -8.70 -4.27 11.24
CA LEU A 288 -10.01 -4.86 10.98
C LEU A 288 -9.94 -5.92 9.87
N ARG A 289 -9.29 -5.62 8.73
CA ARG A 289 -9.11 -6.60 7.65
C ARG A 289 -8.38 -7.86 8.14
N ALA A 290 -7.35 -7.69 8.97
CA ALA A 290 -6.61 -8.80 9.55
C ALA A 290 -7.47 -9.69 10.47
N TRP A 291 -8.27 -9.07 11.35
CA TRP A 291 -9.16 -9.79 12.26
C TRP A 291 -10.28 -10.52 11.53
N LEU A 292 -10.80 -9.95 10.44
CA LEU A 292 -11.78 -10.62 9.59
C LEU A 292 -11.20 -11.88 8.94
N ILE A 293 -9.97 -11.81 8.42
CA ILE A 293 -9.26 -12.99 7.89
C ILE A 293 -9.00 -14.00 9.00
N ALA A 294 -8.48 -13.58 10.15
CA ALA A 294 -8.17 -14.47 11.27
C ALA A 294 -9.40 -15.22 11.81
N ARG A 295 -10.59 -14.60 11.72
CA ARG A 295 -11.86 -15.24 12.11
C ARG A 295 -12.19 -16.47 11.25
N GLU A 296 -11.69 -16.55 10.02
CA GLU A 296 -11.90 -17.71 9.15
C GLU A 296 -11.03 -18.92 9.53
N TYR A 297 -10.02 -18.72 10.39
CA TYR A 297 -9.11 -19.75 10.90
C TYR A 297 -9.41 -20.18 12.34
N ALA A 298 -10.46 -19.62 12.95
CA ALA A 298 -10.85 -19.86 14.34
C ALA A 298 -12.08 -20.77 14.41
#